data_AF-A0A497XZM2-F1
#
_entry.id   AF-A0A497XZM2-F1
#
_cell.length_a   1.000
_cell.length_b   1.000
_cell.length_c   1.000
_cell.angle_alpha   90.00
_cell.angle_beta   90.00
_cell.angle_gamma   90.00
#
_symmetry.space_group_name_H-M   'P 1'
#
loop_
_entity.id
_entity.type
_entity.pdbx_description
1 polymer ?
#
loop_
_entity_poly.entity_id
_entity_poly.type
_entity_poly.pdbx_seq_one_letter_code
_entity_poly.pdbx_strand_id
1 'polypeptide(L)' 'MGKLKLYDVNTPREIIVEERDAVYLSRTSEQRFFLVLQLNYISVTMNGGQAIKISARQGACNS' A
#
# COMPACT_ATOMS: atom_id res chain seq x y z
N MET A 1 -9.59 10.01 -1.91
CA MET A 1 -8.13 9.98 -2.11
C MET A 1 -7.45 9.84 -0.75
N GLY A 2 -6.56 8.86 -0.58
CA GLY A 2 -5.85 8.68 0.70
C GLY A 2 -4.87 9.85 0.92
N LYS A 3 -4.85 10.43 2.12
CA LYS A 3 -3.87 11.46 2.48
C LYS A 3 -2.55 10.78 2.84
N LEU A 4 -1.49 11.12 2.13
CA LEU A 4 -0.12 10.75 2.53
C LEU A 4 0.27 11.62 3.71
N LYS A 5 0.57 11.00 4.86
CA LYS A 5 1.10 11.67 6.04
C LYS A 5 2.61 11.40 6.10
N LEU A 6 3.41 12.46 6.08
CA LEU A 6 4.86 12.40 6.27
C LEU A 6 5.15 12.63 7.75
N TYR A 7 6.02 11.81 8.32
CA TYR A 7 6.46 11.93 9.71
C TYR A 7 7.88 12.49 9.75
N ASP A 8 8.20 13.25 10.80
CA ASP A 8 9.56 13.68 11.07
C ASP A 8 10.44 12.45 11.38
N VAL A 9 11.73 12.50 11.02
CA VAL A 9 12.67 11.40 11.21
C VAL A 9 12.90 11.05 12.69
N ASN A 10 12.62 11.98 13.59
CA ASN A 10 12.71 11.76 15.05
C ASN A 10 11.41 11.19 15.64
N THR A 11 10.36 11.00 14.83
CA THR A 11 9.11 10.40 15.32
C THR A 11 9.34 8.92 15.64
N PRO A 12 9.10 8.47 16.89
CA PRO A 12 9.21 7.07 17.24
C PRO A 12 8.28 6.21 16.38
N ARG A 13 8.78 5.03 15.98
CA ARG A 13 8.04 4.12 15.10
C ARG A 13 6.75 3.62 15.75
N GLU A 14 6.75 3.47 17.07
CA GLU A 14 5.64 2.97 17.87
C GLU A 14 4.40 3.86 17.70
N ILE A 15 4.61 5.18 17.71
CA ILE A 15 3.54 6.19 17.53
C ILE A 15 2.94 6.06 16.12
N ILE A 16 3.79 5.88 15.11
CA ILE A 16 3.34 5.72 13.71
C ILE A 16 2.51 4.44 13.54
N VAL A 17 2.91 3.36 14.22
CA VAL A 17 2.19 2.08 14.20
C VAL A 17 0.85 2.20 14.92
N GLU A 18 0.83 2.80 16.10
CA GLU A 18 -0.40 2.97 16.89
C GLU A 18 -1.45 3.80 16.12
N GLU A 19 -1.04 4.93 15.52
CA GLU A 19 -1.94 5.74 14.69
C GLU A 19 -2.47 4.94 13.49
N ARG A 20 -1.59 4.18 12.82
CA ARG A 20 -1.99 3.31 11.71
C ARG A 20 -3.01 2.26 12.13
N ASP A 21 -2.80 1.62 13.27
CA ASP A 21 -3.64 0.55 13.77
C ASP A 21 -5.02 1.08 14.18
N ALA A 22 -5.07 2.24 14.84
CA ALA A 22 -6.33 2.91 15.14
C ALA A 22 -7.15 3.22 13.86
N VAL A 23 -6.48 3.71 12.81
CA VAL A 23 -7.13 3.98 11.51
C VAL A 23 -7.55 2.69 10.81
N TYR A 24 -6.76 1.61 10.90
CA TYR A 24 -7.11 0.33 10.31
C TYR A 24 -8.31 -0.32 11.03
N LEU A 25 -8.32 -0.29 12.36
CA LEU A 25 -9.36 -0.87 13.19
C LEU A 25 -10.71 -0.15 13.05
N SER A 26 -10.71 1.16 12.80
CA SER A 26 -11.95 1.93 12.57
C SER A 26 -12.62 1.69 11.19
N ARG A 27 -11.95 0.99 10.27
CA ARG A 27 -12.46 0.71 8.91
C ARG A 27 -13.21 -0.61 8.82
N THR A 28 -14.23 -0.66 7.97
CA THR A 28 -14.92 -1.90 7.61
C THR A 28 -14.03 -2.83 6.77
N SER A 29 -14.37 -4.12 6.71
CA SER A 29 -13.67 -5.10 5.86
C SER A 29 -13.65 -4.70 4.39
N GLU A 30 -14.76 -4.15 3.89
CA GLU A 30 -14.86 -3.63 2.51
C GLU A 30 -13.90 -2.47 2.27
N GLN A 31 -13.88 -1.48 3.17
CA GLN A 31 -12.97 -0.35 3.07
C GLN A 31 -11.50 -0.81 3.09
N ARG A 32 -11.16 -1.76 3.96
CA ARG A 32 -9.81 -2.37 4.02
C ARG A 32 -9.43 -3.03 2.70
N PHE A 33 -10.35 -3.78 2.09
CA PHE A 33 -10.13 -4.42 0.79
C PHE A 33 -9.84 -3.40 -0.31
N PHE A 34 -10.66 -2.36 -0.44
CA PHE A 34 -10.46 -1.32 -1.46
C PHE A 34 -9.15 -0.53 -1.26
N LEU A 35 -8.72 -0.30 -0.03
CA LEU A 35 -7.45 0.35 0.26
C LEU A 35 -6.25 -0.47 -0.23
N VAL A 36 -6.30 -1.80 -0.13
CA VAL A 36 -5.26 -2.68 -0.66
C VAL A 36 -5.20 -2.62 -2.19
N LEU A 37 -6.35 -2.59 -2.87
CA LEU A 37 -6.40 -2.41 -4.32
C LEU A 37 -5.83 -1.04 -4.74
N GLN A 38 -6.17 0.02 -4.01
CA GLN A 38 -5.66 1.35 -4.27
C GLN A 38 -4.14 1.45 -4.05
N LEU A 39 -3.61 0.81 -3.00
CA LEU A 39 -2.16 0.72 -2.76
C LEU A 39 -1.44 -0.01 -3.90
N ASN A 40 -2.01 -1.10 -4.42
CA ASN A 40 -1.46 -1.79 -5.59
C ASN A 40 -1.44 -0.89 -6.83
N TYR A 41 -2.53 -0.16 -7.08
CA TYR A 41 -2.60 0.78 -8.20
C TYR A 41 -1.51 1.86 -8.09
N ILE A 42 -1.41 2.53 -6.94
CA ILE A 42 -0.41 3.57 -6.69
C ILE A 42 1.01 3.00 -6.86
N SER A 43 1.26 1.80 -6.35
CA SER A 43 2.53 1.09 -6.46
C SER A 43 2.96 0.88 -7.92
N VAL A 44 2.04 0.41 -8.78
CA VAL A 44 2.29 0.24 -10.23
C VAL A 44 2.52 1.60 -10.90
N THR A 45 1.71 2.62 -10.58
CA THR A 45 1.87 3.97 -11.13
C THR A 45 3.24 4.56 -10.77
N MET A 46 3.68 4.41 -9.51
CA MET A 46 4.98 4.88 -9.05
C MET A 46 6.15 4.09 -9.66
N ASN A 47 5.92 2.83 -10.06
CA ASN A 47 6.91 1.99 -10.72
C ASN A 47 6.86 2.12 -12.26
N GLY A 48 6.59 3.31 -12.78
CA GLY A 48 6.58 3.58 -14.22
C GLY A 48 5.48 2.83 -15.00
N GLY A 49 4.39 2.44 -14.33
CA GLY A 49 3.31 1.65 -14.92
C GLY A 49 3.57 0.15 -14.96
N GLN A 50 4.70 -0.31 -14.42
CA GLN A 50 5.05 -1.73 -14.38
C GLN A 50 4.77 -2.33 -13.01
N ALA A 51 4.38 -3.61 -12.98
CA ALA A 51 4.27 -4.33 -11.71
C ALA A 51 5.65 -4.45 -11.04
N ILE A 52 5.73 -4.18 -9.73
CA ILE A 52 6.97 -4.34 -8.95
C ILE A 52 7.46 -5.79 -8.98
N LYS A 53 6.53 -6.74 -9.02
CA LYS A 53 6.82 -8.17 -9.22
C LYS A 53 5.90 -8.72 -10.29
N ILE A 54 6.50 -9.25 -11.34
CA ILE A 54 5.83 -10.12 -12.30
C ILE A 54 5.79 -11.49 -11.66
N SER A 55 4.61 -12.08 -11.50
CA SER A 55 4.52 -13.46 -11.03
C SER A 55 5.21 -14.38 -12.04
N ALA A 56 5.92 -15.41 -11.57
CA ALA A 56 6.69 -16.31 -12.44
C ALA A 56 5.84 -16.96 -13.56
N ARG A 57 4.52 -17.08 -13.36
CA ARG A 57 3.59 -17.54 -14.39
C ARG A 57 3.47 -16.61 -15.60
N GLN A 58 3.57 -15.28 -15.41
CA GLN A 58 3.45 -14.33 -16.52
C GLN A 58 4.76 -14.23 -17.31
N GLY A 59 5.91 -14.51 -16.69
CA GLY A 59 7.22 -14.54 -17.36
C GLY A 59 7.43 -15.77 -18.26
N ALA A 60 6.69 -16.86 -18.01
CA ALA A 60 6.79 -18.11 -18.78
C ALA A 60 5.93 -18.13 -20.07
N CYS A 61 5.04 -17.15 -20.26
CA CYS A 61 4.19 -17.08 -21.46
C CYS A 61 4.80 -16.24 -22.60
N ASN A 62 5.97 -15.64 -22.40
CA ASN A 62 6.63 -14.77 -23.38
C ASN A 62 8.03 -15.28 -23.80
N SER A 63 8.31 -16.57 -23.68
CA SER A 63 9.57 -17.21 -24.11
C SER A 63 9.32 -18.33 -25.10
#